data_AF-Q38A65-F1
#
_entry.id   AF-Q38A65-F1
#
_cell.length_a   1.000
_cell.length_b   1.000
_cell.length_c   1.000
_cell.angle_alpha   90.00
_cell.angle_beta   90.00
_cell.angle_gamma   90.00
#
_symmetry.space_group_name_H-M   'P 1'
#
loop_
_entity.id
_entity.type
_entity.pdbx_description
1 polymer ?
#
loop_
_entity_poly.entity_id
_entity_poly.type
_entity_poly.pdbx_seq_one_letter_code
_entity_poly.pdbx_strand_id
1 'polypeptide(L)'
;MSWRVSCKTALLDELFTYIAGKTDANTLQKECVLALPQLETLAKMLGFSLDDMSMYRLAWSWSCEAPLCIRKSEFVNGMNAICSGVKLSATATSSTCSASPVKSPKKEFEPILLALRNHVETLDGALRGDVTKFRHFYRFIYKWVQSPLTMERNMGQVGMSIETAVELWRMLFPHYREFKRLDDWITFCMSKKLFPHGIISRDLWEQLLEFTFVTDYSKYDVSDAWPSAMDDFVEYVKSKV
;
A
#
# COMPACT_ATOMS: atom_id res chain seq x y z
N MET A 1 4.62 -6.23 -36.08
CA MET A 1 4.12 -6.09 -34.69
C MET A 1 4.79 -7.06 -33.72
N SER A 2 4.95 -8.34 -34.07
CA SER A 2 5.58 -9.37 -33.21
C SER A 2 6.92 -8.96 -32.57
N TRP A 3 7.86 -8.40 -33.35
CA TRP A 3 9.18 -8.00 -32.83
C TRP A 3 9.14 -6.91 -31.74
N ARG A 4 8.25 -5.90 -31.87
CA ARG A 4 8.11 -4.84 -30.85
C ARG A 4 7.55 -5.39 -29.54
N VAL A 5 6.59 -6.32 -29.60
CA VAL A 5 6.04 -6.98 -28.41
C VAL A 5 7.11 -7.82 -27.73
N SER A 6 7.87 -8.61 -28.50
CA SER A 6 8.96 -9.45 -27.98
C SER A 6 10.05 -8.61 -27.29
N CYS A 7 10.45 -7.47 -27.87
CA CYS A 7 11.43 -6.57 -27.26
C CYS A 7 10.93 -5.93 -25.97
N LYS A 8 9.65 -5.52 -25.92
CA LYS A 8 9.03 -4.98 -24.69
C LYS A 8 9.00 -6.01 -23.56
N THR A 9 8.59 -7.24 -23.85
CA THR A 9 8.57 -8.32 -22.84
C THR A 9 9.96 -8.61 -22.30
N ALA A 10 10.97 -8.71 -23.18
CA ALA A 10 12.36 -8.91 -22.78
C ALA A 10 12.86 -7.78 -21.85
N LEU A 11 12.55 -6.52 -22.18
CA LEU A 11 12.95 -5.38 -21.37
C LEU A 11 12.29 -5.37 -19.98
N LEU A 12 11.03 -5.82 -19.87
CA LEU A 12 10.34 -5.97 -18.59
C LEU A 12 10.92 -7.12 -17.75
N ASP A 13 11.28 -8.23 -18.40
CA ASP A 13 11.98 -9.34 -17.74
C ASP A 13 13.35 -8.92 -17.21
N GLU A 14 14.10 -8.12 -17.98
CA GLU A 14 15.38 -7.56 -17.54
C GLU A 14 15.22 -6.59 -16.37
N LEU A 15 14.23 -5.69 -16.43
CA LEU A 15 13.94 -4.77 -15.34
C LEU A 15 13.56 -5.53 -14.07
N PHE A 16 12.69 -6.52 -14.18
CA PHE A 16 12.31 -7.38 -13.05
C PHE A 16 13.54 -8.08 -12.46
N THR A 17 14.39 -8.67 -13.31
CA THR A 17 15.61 -9.36 -12.87
C THR A 17 16.58 -8.39 -12.19
N TYR A 18 16.70 -7.16 -12.70
CA TYR A 18 17.50 -6.13 -12.05
C TYR A 18 17.00 -5.81 -10.64
N ILE A 19 15.69 -5.60 -10.48
CA ILE A 19 15.10 -5.27 -9.17
C ILE A 19 15.18 -6.47 -8.22
N ALA A 20 14.95 -7.69 -8.72
CA ALA A 20 15.05 -8.92 -7.94
C ALA A 20 16.48 -9.13 -7.39
N GLY A 21 17.49 -8.66 -8.11
CA GLY A 21 18.89 -8.80 -7.75
C GLY A 21 19.41 -10.23 -8.00
N LYS A 22 20.56 -10.55 -7.39
CA LYS A 22 21.07 -11.93 -7.40
C LYS A 22 20.21 -12.75 -6.44
N THR A 23 19.24 -13.47 -6.97
CA THR A 23 18.53 -14.49 -6.21
C THR A 23 19.54 -15.54 -5.74
N ASP A 24 19.61 -15.82 -4.45
CA ASP A 24 20.42 -16.94 -3.97
C ASP A 24 19.96 -18.22 -4.68
N ALA A 25 20.91 -18.97 -5.23
CA ALA A 25 20.64 -20.20 -6.00
C ALA A 25 19.82 -21.25 -5.21
N ASN A 26 19.74 -21.11 -3.88
CA ASN A 26 18.95 -21.98 -3.01
C ASN A 26 17.43 -21.81 -3.17
N THR A 27 16.97 -20.89 -4.02
CA THR A 27 15.56 -20.55 -4.19
C THR A 27 14.88 -21.18 -5.41
N LEU A 28 15.47 -22.24 -6.00
CA LEU A 28 14.95 -22.95 -7.18
C LEU A 28 13.49 -23.44 -7.07
N GLN A 29 12.92 -23.51 -5.85
CA GLN A 29 11.52 -23.89 -5.62
C GLN A 29 10.59 -22.76 -5.15
N LYS A 30 11.08 -21.54 -4.90
CA LYS A 30 10.16 -20.42 -4.57
C LYS A 30 9.80 -19.66 -5.83
N GLU A 31 8.52 -19.33 -5.93
CA GLU A 31 8.03 -18.37 -6.92
C GLU A 31 8.86 -17.08 -6.85
N CYS A 32 9.24 -16.54 -8.01
CA CYS A 32 10.06 -15.34 -8.06
C CYS A 32 9.20 -14.11 -7.73
N VAL A 33 9.53 -13.45 -6.62
CA VAL A 33 8.77 -12.32 -6.05
C VAL A 33 9.68 -11.14 -5.73
N LEU A 34 9.13 -9.95 -5.78
CA LEU A 34 9.72 -8.74 -5.21
C LEU A 34 9.17 -8.59 -3.78
N ALA A 35 9.97 -9.00 -2.78
CA ALA A 35 9.63 -8.81 -1.35
C ALA A 35 10.09 -7.42 -0.87
N LEU A 36 9.95 -7.13 0.43
CA LEU A 36 10.25 -5.80 0.99
C LEU A 36 11.58 -5.17 0.53
N PRO A 37 12.74 -5.86 0.51
CA PRO A 37 13.99 -5.26 0.02
C PRO A 37 13.95 -4.87 -1.46
N GLN A 38 13.28 -5.68 -2.28
CA GLN A 38 13.10 -5.41 -3.71
C GLN A 38 12.06 -4.30 -3.93
N LEU A 39 11.00 -4.25 -3.12
CA LEU A 39 10.02 -3.16 -3.14
C LEU A 39 10.68 -1.83 -2.74
N GLU A 40 11.60 -1.84 -1.78
CA GLU A 40 12.39 -0.65 -1.41
C GLU A 40 13.26 -0.19 -2.59
N THR A 41 13.89 -1.13 -3.29
CA THR A 41 14.68 -0.84 -4.48
C THR A 41 13.81 -0.21 -5.57
N LEU A 42 12.62 -0.78 -5.83
CA LEU A 42 11.66 -0.24 -6.79
C LEU A 42 11.17 1.16 -6.36
N ALA A 43 10.79 1.35 -5.10
CA ALA A 43 10.36 2.65 -4.58
C ALA A 43 11.44 3.73 -4.79
N LYS A 44 12.70 3.42 -4.46
CA LYS A 44 13.84 4.32 -4.69
C LYS A 44 14.06 4.65 -6.17
N MET A 45 13.88 3.68 -7.06
CA MET A 45 13.96 3.89 -8.51
C MET A 45 12.85 4.83 -9.03
N LEU A 46 11.68 4.81 -8.39
CA LEU A 46 10.53 5.66 -8.73
C LEU A 46 10.52 7.02 -8.00
N GLY A 47 11.47 7.26 -7.08
CA GLY A 47 11.51 8.48 -6.27
C GLY A 47 10.52 8.49 -5.10
N PHE A 48 10.11 7.32 -4.61
CA PHE A 48 9.24 7.12 -3.45
C PHE A 48 10.00 6.46 -2.29
N SER A 49 9.32 6.28 -1.14
CA SER A 49 9.77 5.48 0.00
C SER A 49 8.86 4.25 0.21
N LEU A 50 9.30 3.32 1.06
CA LEU A 50 8.40 2.33 1.66
C LEU A 50 7.53 2.93 2.78
N ASP A 51 7.94 4.08 3.33
CA ASP A 51 7.21 4.80 4.38
C ASP A 51 6.05 5.64 3.82
N ASP A 52 5.65 5.38 2.57
CA ASP A 52 4.50 6.01 1.93
C ASP A 52 3.61 4.97 1.25
N MET A 53 2.44 5.40 0.77
CA MET A 53 1.43 4.51 0.21
C MET A 53 1.71 4.05 -1.23
N SER A 54 2.88 4.35 -1.81
CA SER A 54 3.20 4.07 -3.22
C SER A 54 3.22 2.59 -3.56
N MET A 55 3.94 1.78 -2.78
CA MET A 55 4.01 0.34 -3.05
C MET A 55 2.67 -0.36 -2.77
N TYR A 56 1.91 0.13 -1.80
CA TYR A 56 0.54 -0.32 -1.53
C TYR A 56 -0.40 -0.03 -2.70
N ARG A 57 -0.38 1.22 -3.23
CA ARG A 57 -1.17 1.62 -4.40
C ARG A 57 -0.82 0.77 -5.61
N LEU A 58 0.47 0.48 -5.81
CA LEU A 58 0.92 -0.35 -6.90
C LEU A 58 0.40 -1.79 -6.78
N ALA A 59 0.60 -2.42 -5.61
CA ALA A 59 0.11 -3.75 -5.32
C ALA A 59 -1.42 -3.85 -5.48
N TRP A 60 -2.15 -2.83 -5.03
CA TRP A 60 -3.60 -2.74 -5.19
C TRP A 60 -4.02 -2.67 -6.65
N SER A 61 -3.36 -1.80 -7.45
CA SER A 61 -3.67 -1.65 -8.87
C SER A 61 -3.36 -2.90 -9.69
N TRP A 62 -2.46 -3.77 -9.20
CA TRP A 62 -2.11 -5.03 -9.85
C TRP A 62 -2.81 -6.24 -9.23
N SER A 63 -3.74 -6.00 -8.29
CA SER A 63 -4.47 -7.05 -7.58
C SER A 63 -3.54 -8.10 -6.95
N CYS A 64 -2.40 -7.66 -6.40
CA CYS A 64 -1.43 -8.54 -5.80
C CYS A 64 -2.05 -9.31 -4.63
N GLU A 65 -1.84 -10.62 -4.61
CA GLU A 65 -2.50 -11.49 -3.63
C GLU A 65 -1.59 -11.93 -2.50
N ALA A 66 -0.29 -12.07 -2.78
CA ALA A 66 0.68 -12.52 -1.80
C ALA A 66 1.08 -11.36 -0.87
N PRO A 67 1.14 -11.57 0.46
CA PRO A 67 1.41 -10.49 1.39
C PRO A 67 2.80 -9.86 1.23
N LEU A 68 2.84 -8.53 1.26
CA LEU A 68 4.07 -7.72 1.25
C LEU A 68 5.05 -8.08 0.11
N CYS A 69 4.53 -8.57 -1.01
CA CYS A 69 5.32 -8.85 -2.19
C CYS A 69 4.51 -8.70 -3.48
N ILE A 70 5.24 -8.67 -4.60
CA ILE A 70 4.69 -8.66 -5.95
C ILE A 70 5.31 -9.83 -6.71
N ARG A 71 4.49 -10.74 -7.24
CA ARG A 71 4.97 -11.86 -8.07
C ARG A 71 5.46 -11.37 -9.42
N LYS A 72 6.36 -12.12 -10.04
CA LYS A 72 6.80 -11.84 -11.41
C LYS A 72 5.64 -11.70 -12.40
N SER A 73 4.66 -12.58 -12.32
CA SER A 73 3.46 -12.55 -13.17
C SER A 73 2.66 -11.26 -12.98
N GLU A 74 2.39 -10.88 -11.73
CA GLU A 74 1.69 -9.64 -11.36
C GLU A 74 2.44 -8.40 -11.88
N PHE A 75 3.77 -8.34 -11.68
CA PHE A 75 4.62 -7.28 -12.21
C PHE A 75 4.53 -7.19 -13.75
N VAL A 76 4.77 -8.29 -14.46
CA VAL A 76 4.80 -8.29 -15.93
C VAL A 76 3.43 -7.91 -16.50
N ASN A 77 2.34 -8.43 -15.93
CA ASN A 77 0.98 -8.11 -16.36
C ASN A 77 0.65 -6.64 -16.13
N GLY A 78 0.94 -6.14 -14.93
CA GLY A 78 0.73 -4.74 -14.56
C GLY A 78 1.54 -3.76 -15.41
N MET A 79 2.81 -4.06 -15.65
CA MET A 79 3.68 -3.26 -16.51
C MET A 79 3.25 -3.31 -17.97
N ASN A 80 2.77 -4.45 -18.46
CA ASN A 80 2.23 -4.54 -19.82
C ASN A 80 1.00 -3.64 -20.01
N ALA A 81 0.11 -3.61 -19.01
CA ALA A 81 -1.07 -2.74 -19.02
C ALA A 81 -0.67 -1.25 -19.04
N ILE A 82 0.22 -0.82 -18.14
CA ILE A 82 0.73 0.57 -18.07
C ILE A 82 1.41 0.98 -19.38
N CYS A 83 2.26 0.11 -19.91
CA CYS A 83 3.04 0.39 -21.11
C CYS A 83 2.24 0.18 -22.42
N SER A 84 0.94 -0.11 -22.40
CA SER A 84 0.16 -0.28 -23.63
C SER A 84 -0.01 1.04 -24.41
N GLY A 85 0.07 2.19 -23.71
CA GLY A 85 0.02 3.53 -24.32
C GLY A 85 1.38 4.22 -24.50
N VAL A 86 2.48 3.63 -24.02
CA VAL A 86 3.80 4.29 -23.98
C VAL A 86 4.53 4.08 -25.30
N LYS A 87 4.87 5.18 -26.00
CA LYS A 87 5.79 5.12 -27.15
C LYS A 87 7.21 4.85 -26.64
N LEU A 88 7.61 3.59 -26.65
CA LEU A 88 9.01 3.16 -26.44
C LEU A 88 9.82 3.51 -27.70
N SER A 89 10.06 4.79 -27.96
CA SER A 89 11.05 5.23 -28.96
C SER A 89 12.13 6.01 -28.24
N ALA A 90 13.39 5.65 -28.47
CA ALA A 90 14.57 6.26 -27.85
C ALA A 90 14.87 7.69 -28.34
N THR A 91 13.91 8.40 -28.92
CA THR A 91 14.11 9.73 -29.47
C THR A 91 13.97 10.76 -28.35
N ALA A 92 15.11 11.12 -27.76
CA ALA A 92 15.23 12.17 -26.77
C ALA A 92 14.72 13.51 -27.35
N THR A 93 13.51 13.94 -27.00
CA THR A 93 13.12 15.34 -27.15
C THR A 93 13.78 16.12 -26.02
N SER A 94 14.73 16.96 -26.40
CA SER A 94 15.36 17.95 -25.56
C SER A 94 14.33 18.95 -25.04
N SER A 95 13.97 18.87 -23.77
CA SER A 95 13.35 19.99 -23.06
C SER A 95 13.73 19.95 -21.58
N THR A 96 14.26 21.08 -21.12
CA THR A 96 14.46 21.53 -19.73
C THR A 96 15.00 20.53 -18.71
N CYS A 97 16.18 20.86 -18.16
CA CYS A 97 16.83 20.11 -17.08
C CYS A 97 16.06 20.25 -15.74
N SER A 98 14.89 19.66 -15.61
CA SER A 98 14.45 19.18 -14.30
C SER A 98 15.12 17.83 -14.08
N ALA A 99 15.71 17.59 -12.91
CA ALA A 99 16.20 16.27 -12.56
C ALA A 99 15.08 15.25 -12.82
N SER A 100 15.37 14.21 -13.61
CA SER A 100 14.39 13.14 -13.87
C SER A 100 13.89 12.62 -12.52
N PRO A 101 12.56 12.51 -12.33
CA PRO A 101 12.02 12.13 -11.03
C PRO A 101 12.25 10.65 -10.71
N VAL A 102 12.77 9.88 -11.68
CA VAL A 102 13.14 8.47 -11.56
C VAL A 102 14.66 8.30 -11.57
N LYS A 103 15.15 7.29 -10.85
CA LYS A 103 16.56 6.90 -10.81
C LYS A 103 16.75 5.62 -11.60
N SER A 104 16.92 5.76 -12.92
CA SER A 104 17.03 4.61 -13.81
C SER A 104 18.47 4.05 -13.86
N PRO A 105 18.68 2.75 -13.58
CA PRO A 105 20.00 2.13 -13.63
C PRO A 105 20.49 1.86 -15.06
N LYS A 106 19.57 1.81 -16.03
CA LYS A 106 19.87 1.74 -17.46
C LYS A 106 18.99 2.73 -18.22
N LYS A 107 19.51 3.36 -19.28
CA LYS A 107 18.74 4.32 -20.09
C LYS A 107 17.46 3.71 -20.70
N GLU A 108 17.52 2.43 -21.06
CA GLU A 108 16.38 1.69 -21.62
C GLU A 108 15.20 1.51 -20.65
N PHE A 109 15.43 1.54 -19.33
CA PHE A 109 14.36 1.42 -18.34
C PHE A 109 13.66 2.75 -18.04
N GLU A 110 14.27 3.88 -18.36
CA GLU A 110 13.78 5.20 -17.95
C GLU A 110 12.34 5.49 -18.41
N PRO A 111 11.94 5.24 -19.68
CA PRO A 111 10.57 5.49 -20.11
C PRO A 111 9.54 4.63 -19.36
N ILE A 112 9.92 3.39 -19.00
CA ILE A 112 9.06 2.44 -18.32
C ILE A 112 8.91 2.82 -16.84
N LEU A 113 10.00 3.22 -16.19
CA LEU A 113 9.96 3.70 -14.81
C LEU A 113 9.18 5.01 -14.70
N LEU A 114 9.32 5.92 -15.65
CA LEU A 114 8.55 7.16 -15.69
C LEU A 114 7.05 6.88 -15.86
N ALA A 115 6.68 5.96 -16.75
CA ALA A 115 5.28 5.55 -16.91
C ALA A 115 4.71 4.91 -15.64
N LEU A 116 5.48 4.06 -14.97
CA LEU A 116 5.09 3.44 -13.70
C LEU A 116 4.93 4.48 -12.59
N ARG A 117 5.85 5.44 -12.48
CA ARG A 117 5.76 6.53 -11.50
C ARG A 117 4.50 7.37 -11.70
N ASN A 118 4.23 7.79 -12.94
CA ASN A 118 3.04 8.57 -13.29
C ASN A 118 1.75 7.78 -13.01
N HIS A 119 1.76 6.45 -13.22
CA HIS A 119 0.64 5.57 -12.84
C HIS A 119 0.38 5.61 -11.33
N VAL A 120 1.43 5.49 -10.51
CA VAL A 120 1.29 5.57 -9.03
C VAL A 120 0.75 6.92 -8.58
N GLU A 121 1.18 8.03 -9.18
CA GLU A 121 0.62 9.37 -8.89
C GLU A 121 -0.84 9.51 -9.34
N THR A 122 -1.20 8.91 -10.48
CA THR A 122 -2.59 8.88 -10.96
C THR A 122 -3.48 8.11 -9.99
N LEU A 123 -2.99 7.00 -9.43
CA LEU A 123 -3.70 6.24 -8.41
C LEU A 123 -3.91 7.05 -7.12
N ASP A 124 -2.90 7.83 -6.69
CA ASP A 124 -3.06 8.74 -5.55
C ASP A 124 -4.21 9.71 -5.74
N GLY A 125 -4.21 10.42 -6.88
CA GLY A 125 -5.27 11.37 -7.21
C GLY A 125 -6.64 10.71 -7.27
N ALA A 126 -6.72 9.51 -7.85
CA ALA A 126 -7.97 8.74 -7.92
C ALA A 126 -8.49 8.32 -6.54
N LEU A 127 -7.62 7.90 -5.62
CA LEU A 127 -8.00 7.50 -4.26
C LEU A 127 -8.44 8.68 -3.40
N ARG A 128 -7.80 9.86 -3.56
CA ARG A 128 -8.21 11.09 -2.86
C ARG A 128 -9.58 11.59 -3.31
N GLY A 129 -9.88 11.46 -4.60
CA GLY A 129 -11.13 11.96 -5.20
C GLY A 129 -12.32 11.00 -5.13
N ASP A 130 -12.11 9.72 -4.82
CA ASP A 130 -13.15 8.69 -4.88
C ASP A 130 -13.16 7.84 -3.61
N VAL A 131 -14.13 8.14 -2.73
CA VAL A 131 -14.33 7.45 -1.45
C VAL A 131 -14.57 5.95 -1.62
N THR A 132 -15.20 5.52 -2.72
CA THR A 132 -15.47 4.09 -2.97
C THR A 132 -14.18 3.36 -3.32
N LYS A 133 -13.31 3.96 -4.16
CA LYS A 133 -11.98 3.42 -4.44
C LYS A 133 -11.12 3.39 -3.19
N PHE A 134 -11.14 4.45 -2.38
CA PHE A 134 -10.41 4.47 -1.12
C PHE A 134 -10.87 3.37 -0.17
N ARG A 135 -12.19 3.14 -0.02
CA ARG A 135 -12.73 2.02 0.77
C ARG A 135 -12.21 0.67 0.27
N HIS A 136 -12.17 0.46 -1.04
CA HIS A 136 -11.62 -0.77 -1.62
C HIS A 136 -10.12 -0.93 -1.35
N PHE A 137 -9.35 0.16 -1.48
CA PHE A 137 -7.93 0.19 -1.18
C PHE A 137 -7.62 -0.05 0.30
N TYR A 138 -8.36 0.58 1.20
CA TYR A 138 -8.23 0.43 2.64
C TYR A 138 -8.48 -1.03 3.08
N ARG A 139 -9.49 -1.70 2.50
CA ARG A 139 -9.72 -3.14 2.72
C ARG A 139 -8.61 -4.02 2.15
N PHE A 140 -8.11 -3.67 0.96
CA PHE A 140 -7.00 -4.38 0.34
C PHE A 140 -5.75 -4.36 1.20
N ILE A 141 -5.42 -3.22 1.81
CA ILE A 141 -4.22 -3.10 2.66
C ILE A 141 -4.20 -4.15 3.76
N TYR A 142 -5.32 -4.32 4.49
CA TYR A 142 -5.38 -5.33 5.55
C TYR A 142 -4.98 -6.72 5.03
N LYS A 143 -5.52 -7.14 3.89
CA LYS A 143 -5.19 -8.42 3.24
C LYS A 143 -3.72 -8.46 2.80
N TRP A 144 -3.24 -7.42 2.15
CA TRP A 144 -1.91 -7.42 1.55
C TRP A 144 -0.79 -7.30 2.58
N VAL A 145 -1.06 -6.78 3.77
CA VAL A 145 -0.07 -6.79 4.83
C VAL A 145 -0.04 -8.08 5.63
N GLN A 146 -0.94 -9.06 5.47
CA GLN A 146 -1.03 -10.25 6.35
C GLN A 146 0.21 -11.16 6.30
N SER A 147 1.25 -10.81 7.04
CA SER A 147 2.54 -11.48 7.10
C SER A 147 2.92 -11.74 8.55
N PRO A 148 3.77 -12.73 8.86
CA PRO A 148 4.32 -12.88 10.22
C PRO A 148 5.00 -11.63 10.79
N LEU A 149 5.39 -10.67 9.92
CA LEU A 149 6.00 -9.39 10.32
C LEU A 149 5.01 -8.36 10.87
N THR A 150 3.73 -8.50 10.57
CA THR A 150 2.68 -7.49 10.77
C THR A 150 1.45 -8.05 11.48
N MET A 151 1.38 -9.37 11.64
CA MET A 151 0.27 -10.08 12.25
C MET A 151 0.69 -10.65 13.59
N GLU A 152 -0.18 -10.51 14.57
CA GLU A 152 0.00 -11.01 15.92
C GLU A 152 -1.18 -11.89 16.35
N ARG A 153 -0.94 -12.72 17.36
CA ARG A 153 -1.97 -13.51 18.02
C ARG A 153 -2.17 -13.02 19.45
N ASN A 154 -3.40 -12.71 19.81
CA ASN A 154 -3.78 -12.45 21.19
C ASN A 154 -5.14 -13.07 21.52
N MET A 155 -5.29 -13.61 22.73
CA MET A 155 -6.53 -14.25 23.21
C MET A 155 -7.15 -15.24 22.20
N GLY A 156 -6.30 -16.02 21.49
CA GLY A 156 -6.74 -17.00 20.49
C GLY A 156 -7.13 -16.42 19.12
N GLN A 157 -7.19 -15.10 18.98
CA GLN A 157 -7.48 -14.39 17.74
C GLN A 157 -6.18 -13.95 17.04
N VAL A 158 -6.22 -13.84 15.71
CA VAL A 158 -5.11 -13.32 14.89
C VAL A 158 -5.55 -12.03 14.21
N GLY A 159 -4.72 -10.99 14.31
CA GLY A 159 -4.99 -9.67 13.75
C GLY A 159 -3.70 -8.94 13.44
N MET A 160 -3.82 -7.76 12.83
CA MET A 160 -2.67 -6.89 12.62
C MET A 160 -2.14 -6.39 13.96
N SER A 161 -0.83 -6.29 14.12
CA SER A 161 -0.22 -5.65 15.29
C SER A 161 -0.68 -4.20 15.40
N ILE A 162 -0.71 -3.67 16.63
CA ILE A 162 -1.08 -2.28 16.84
C ILE A 162 -0.07 -1.36 16.18
N GLU A 163 1.21 -1.69 16.27
CA GLU A 163 2.32 -0.94 15.69
C GLU A 163 2.14 -0.78 14.18
N THR A 164 1.90 -1.87 13.45
CA THR A 164 1.65 -1.81 12.00
C THR A 164 0.36 -1.04 11.68
N ALA A 165 -0.72 -1.26 12.44
CA ALA A 165 -1.97 -0.53 12.20
C ALA A 165 -1.80 0.98 12.38
N VAL A 166 -1.05 1.41 13.40
CA VAL A 166 -0.73 2.82 13.68
C VAL A 166 0.08 3.44 12.54
N GLU A 167 1.10 2.77 12.04
CA GLU A 167 1.89 3.24 10.90
C GLU A 167 1.01 3.43 9.66
N LEU A 168 0.17 2.43 9.34
CA LEU A 168 -0.74 2.51 8.21
C LEU A 168 -1.78 3.62 8.36
N TRP A 169 -2.39 3.77 9.54
CA TRP A 169 -3.38 4.84 9.78
C TRP A 169 -2.76 6.23 9.65
N ARG A 170 -1.53 6.44 10.13
CA ARG A 170 -0.79 7.70 9.98
C ARG A 170 -0.47 8.03 8.54
N MET A 171 -0.24 7.03 7.69
CA MET A 171 -0.04 7.22 6.26
C MET A 171 -1.37 7.40 5.49
N LEU A 172 -2.46 6.77 5.93
CA LEU A 172 -3.73 6.74 5.19
C LEU A 172 -4.62 7.94 5.48
N PHE A 173 -4.97 8.15 6.75
CA PHE A 173 -6.04 9.09 7.10
C PHE A 173 -5.70 10.56 6.77
N PRO A 174 -4.49 11.08 7.05
CA PRO A 174 -4.16 12.45 6.68
C PRO A 174 -4.23 12.73 5.17
N HIS A 175 -4.16 11.70 4.33
CA HIS A 175 -4.13 11.85 2.89
C HIS A 175 -5.45 11.54 2.18
N TYR A 176 -6.22 10.55 2.66
CA TYR A 176 -7.41 10.08 1.95
C TYR A 176 -8.71 10.26 2.72
N ARG A 177 -8.66 10.33 4.06
CA ARG A 177 -9.86 10.42 4.88
C ARG A 177 -9.54 11.01 6.24
N GLU A 178 -9.92 12.27 6.45
CA GLU A 178 -9.73 12.92 7.75
C GLU A 178 -10.42 12.12 8.86
N PHE A 179 -9.63 11.73 9.85
CA PHE A 179 -10.13 11.20 11.11
C PHE A 179 -9.70 12.15 12.23
N LYS A 180 -10.62 13.03 12.63
CA LYS A 180 -10.33 14.12 13.60
C LYS A 180 -9.80 13.63 14.95
N ARG A 181 -10.08 12.38 15.30
CA ARG A 181 -9.69 11.73 16.56
C ARG A 181 -8.59 10.68 16.36
N LEU A 182 -7.81 10.79 15.28
CA LEU A 182 -6.76 9.83 14.96
C LEU A 182 -5.75 9.66 16.11
N ASP A 183 -5.23 10.76 16.68
CA ASP A 183 -4.24 10.66 17.77
C ASP A 183 -4.85 10.09 19.06
N ASP A 184 -6.12 10.41 19.35
CA ASP A 184 -6.87 9.81 20.45
C ASP A 184 -7.01 8.29 20.24
N TRP A 185 -7.38 7.88 19.02
CA TRP A 185 -7.53 6.47 18.65
C TRP A 185 -6.23 5.70 18.75
N ILE A 186 -5.13 6.26 18.23
CA ILE A 186 -3.79 5.67 18.34
C ILE A 186 -3.40 5.50 19.81
N THR A 187 -3.62 6.52 20.63
CA THR A 187 -3.32 6.47 22.08
C THR A 187 -4.15 5.41 22.78
N PHE A 188 -5.43 5.29 22.44
CA PHE A 188 -6.34 4.27 22.95
C PHE A 188 -5.84 2.86 22.61
N CYS A 189 -5.55 2.57 21.34
CA CYS A 189 -5.09 1.26 20.89
C CYS A 189 -3.73 0.86 21.47
N MET A 190 -2.79 1.80 21.61
CA MET A 190 -1.46 1.54 22.19
C MET A 190 -1.51 1.30 23.71
N SER A 191 -2.60 1.70 24.37
CA SER A 191 -2.79 1.47 25.80
C SER A 191 -3.40 0.09 26.04
N LYS A 192 -2.59 -0.87 26.50
CA LYS A 192 -3.08 -2.23 26.87
C LYS A 192 -4.20 -2.23 27.92
N LYS A 193 -4.30 -1.17 28.72
CA LYS A 193 -5.39 -0.99 29.70
C LYS A 193 -6.72 -0.63 29.04
N LEU A 194 -6.68 0.20 28.00
CA LEU A 194 -7.87 0.70 27.31
C LEU A 194 -8.28 -0.21 26.16
N PHE A 195 -7.30 -0.84 25.50
CA PHE A 195 -7.50 -1.75 24.38
C PHE A 195 -6.91 -3.14 24.69
N PRO A 196 -7.62 -3.98 25.47
CA PRO A 196 -7.10 -5.26 25.95
C PRO A 196 -6.92 -6.31 24.84
N HIS A 197 -7.58 -6.12 23.69
CA HIS A 197 -7.47 -7.01 22.52
C HIS A 197 -6.06 -7.05 21.96
N GLY A 198 -5.28 -5.97 22.06
CA GLY A 198 -3.86 -5.92 21.64
C GLY A 198 -3.59 -6.21 20.16
N ILE A 199 -4.62 -6.44 19.34
CA ILE A 199 -4.55 -6.67 17.89
C ILE A 199 -5.70 -5.94 17.22
N ILE A 200 -5.51 -5.56 15.96
CA ILE A 200 -6.59 -5.05 15.11
C ILE A 200 -7.12 -6.20 14.24
N SER A 201 -8.35 -6.63 14.54
CA SER A 201 -9.03 -7.62 13.69
C SER A 201 -9.42 -7.00 12.34
N ARG A 202 -9.70 -7.86 11.36
CA ARG A 202 -10.16 -7.40 10.04
C ARG A 202 -11.44 -6.57 10.16
N ASP A 203 -12.39 -7.04 10.96
CA ASP A 203 -13.65 -6.34 11.18
C ASP A 203 -13.41 -4.96 11.81
N LEU A 204 -12.61 -4.88 12.88
CA LEU A 204 -12.30 -3.61 13.51
C LEU A 204 -11.59 -2.64 12.55
N TRP A 205 -10.64 -3.15 11.75
CA TRP A 205 -9.98 -2.37 10.71
C TRP A 205 -11.01 -1.75 9.77
N GLU A 206 -11.88 -2.57 9.19
CA GLU A 206 -12.91 -2.14 8.22
C GLU A 206 -13.93 -1.18 8.85
N GLN A 207 -14.41 -1.46 10.05
CA GLN A 207 -15.38 -0.62 10.77
C GLN A 207 -14.79 0.73 11.14
N LEU A 208 -13.49 0.82 11.46
CA LEU A 208 -12.85 2.10 11.77
C LEU A 208 -12.98 3.11 10.63
N LEU A 209 -12.90 2.65 9.37
CA LEU A 209 -13.08 3.54 8.23
C LEU A 209 -14.46 4.21 8.24
N GLU A 210 -15.52 3.44 8.49
CA GLU A 210 -16.88 3.98 8.57
C GLU A 210 -17.07 4.82 9.85
N PHE A 211 -16.41 4.44 10.94
CA PHE A 211 -16.42 5.20 12.18
C PHE A 211 -15.75 6.58 12.05
N THR A 212 -14.82 6.77 11.10
CA THR A 212 -14.26 8.11 10.81
C THR A 212 -15.30 9.13 10.33
N PHE A 213 -16.51 8.71 9.96
CA PHE A 213 -17.62 9.60 9.63
C PHE A 213 -18.39 10.07 10.88
N VAL A 214 -18.24 9.37 11.99
CA VAL A 214 -18.82 9.76 13.28
C VAL A 214 -17.91 10.83 13.90
N THR A 215 -18.39 12.07 13.91
CA THR A 215 -17.61 13.23 14.39
C THR A 215 -18.15 13.84 15.69
N ASP A 216 -19.42 13.57 16.03
CA ASP A 216 -20.10 14.06 17.22
C ASP A 216 -20.45 12.89 18.14
N TYR A 217 -19.61 12.65 19.15
CA TYR A 217 -19.78 11.54 20.08
C TYR A 217 -20.83 11.80 21.16
N SER A 218 -21.37 13.01 21.31
CA SER A 218 -22.47 13.24 22.26
C SER A 218 -23.76 12.54 21.80
N LYS A 219 -23.88 12.26 20.49
CA LYS A 219 -25.02 11.57 19.87
C LYS A 219 -24.74 10.09 19.61
N TYR A 220 -23.57 9.60 19.99
CA TYR A 220 -23.21 8.21 19.79
C TYR A 220 -24.08 7.30 20.66
N ASP A 221 -24.71 6.31 20.01
CA ASP A 221 -25.57 5.31 20.65
C ASP A 221 -24.82 3.97 20.72
N VAL A 222 -24.61 3.46 21.93
CA VAL A 222 -23.96 2.16 22.17
C VAL A 222 -24.81 0.95 21.75
N SER A 223 -26.08 1.18 21.41
CA SER A 223 -26.96 0.16 20.84
C SER A 223 -26.84 0.02 19.33
N ASP A 224 -26.12 0.94 18.66
CA ASP A 224 -25.73 0.77 17.27
C ASP A 224 -24.79 -0.43 17.12
N ALA A 225 -24.80 -1.06 15.94
CA ALA A 225 -24.04 -2.29 15.67
C ALA A 225 -22.53 -2.06 15.43
N TRP A 226 -21.91 -1.16 16.18
CA TRP A 226 -20.46 -0.96 16.16
C TRP A 226 -19.74 -2.06 16.95
N PRO A 227 -18.46 -2.35 16.63
CA PRO A 227 -17.64 -3.17 17.50
C PRO A 227 -17.52 -2.54 18.89
N SER A 228 -17.49 -3.35 19.95
CA SER A 228 -17.38 -2.85 21.34
C SER A 228 -16.16 -1.96 21.56
N ALA A 229 -15.08 -2.17 20.80
CA ALA A 229 -13.90 -1.30 20.82
C ALA A 229 -14.22 0.17 20.44
N MET A 230 -15.25 0.42 19.63
CA MET A 230 -15.72 1.78 19.33
C MET A 230 -16.47 2.38 20.52
N ASP A 231 -17.27 1.58 21.23
CA ASP A 231 -17.95 2.02 22.46
C ASP A 231 -16.93 2.42 23.53
N ASP A 232 -15.95 1.54 23.78
CA ASP A 232 -14.84 1.78 24.73
C ASP A 232 -14.03 3.03 24.34
N PHE A 233 -13.80 3.23 23.04
CA PHE A 233 -13.12 4.42 22.53
C PHE A 233 -13.93 5.70 22.75
N VAL A 234 -15.24 5.67 22.51
CA VAL A 234 -16.13 6.82 22.75
C VAL A 234 -16.16 7.18 24.23
N GLU A 235 -16.24 6.20 25.12
CA GLU A 235 -16.14 6.41 26.57
C GLU A 235 -14.79 7.04 26.94
N TYR A 236 -13.69 6.51 26.41
CA TYR A 236 -12.35 7.08 26.60
C TYR A 236 -12.28 8.56 26.16
N VAL A 237 -12.79 8.89 24.97
CA VAL A 237 -12.78 10.29 24.48
C VAL A 237 -13.65 11.19 25.35
N LYS A 238 -14.83 10.73 25.79
CA LYS A 238 -15.71 11.48 26.70
C LYS A 238 -15.06 11.73 28.06
N SER A 239 -14.23 10.80 28.55
CA SER A 239 -13.52 10.95 29.83
C SER A 239 -12.39 12.01 29.83
N LYS A 240 -11.99 12.51 28.65
CA LYS A 240 -10.98 13.58 28.51
C LYS A 240 -11.55 15.00 28.59
N VAL A 241 -12.88 15.14 28.53
CA VAL A 241 -13.60 16.43 28.56
C VAL A 241 -13.92 16.80 29.99
#